data_AF-A0AB37TZD3-F1
#
_entry.id   AF-A0AB37TZD3-F1
#
_cell.length_a   1.000
_cell.length_b   1.000
_cell.length_c   1.000
_cell.angle_alpha   90.00
_cell.angle_beta   90.00
_cell.angle_gamma   90.00
#
_symmetry.space_group_name_H-M   'P 1'
#
loop_
_entity.id
_entity.type
_entity.pdbx_description
1 polymer ?
#
loop_
_entity_poly.entity_id
_entity_poly.type
_entity_poly.pdbx_seq_one_letter_code
_entity_poly.pdbx_strand_id
1 'polypeptide(L)' 'MRSAFDQIGLLPRQLWTDRVLDEARETADPICLVRLFGIHPRVAVKYVHTAHPDKALPRIR' A
#
# COMPACT_ATOMS: atom_id res chain seq x y z
N MET A 1 20.02 -6.26 9.68
CA MET A 1 18.70 -6.25 9.00
C MET A 1 18.80 -6.29 7.49
N ARG A 2 19.64 -5.46 6.83
CA ARG A 2 19.75 -5.45 5.35
C ARG A 2 20.14 -6.80 4.75
N SER A 3 21.04 -7.53 5.40
CA SER A 3 21.51 -8.85 4.94
C SER A 3 20.40 -9.90 4.77
N ALA A 4 19.30 -9.83 5.53
CA ALA A 4 18.19 -10.77 5.39
C ALA A 4 17.38 -10.51 4.10
N PHE A 5 17.26 -9.25 3.70
CA PHE A 5 16.63 -8.84 2.45
C PHE A 5 17.50 -9.17 1.24
N ASP A 6 18.82 -8.98 1.37
CA ASP A 6 19.79 -9.31 0.34
C ASP A 6 19.81 -10.82 0.04
N GLN A 7 19.63 -11.68 1.05
CA GLN A 7 19.55 -13.14 0.89
C GLN A 7 18.35 -13.61 0.06
N ILE A 8 17.24 -12.88 0.10
CA ILE A 8 16.02 -13.20 -0.65
C ILE A 8 15.90 -12.37 -1.94
N GLY A 9 16.90 -11.54 -2.24
CA GLY A 9 16.92 -10.72 -3.45
C GLY A 9 15.85 -9.62 -3.50
N LEU A 10 15.30 -9.20 -2.36
CA LEU A 10 14.27 -8.17 -2.31
C LEU A 10 14.79 -6.90 -1.66
N LEU A 11 14.40 -5.74 -2.17
CA LEU A 11 14.65 -4.49 -1.46
C LEU A 11 13.62 -4.34 -0.32
N PRO A 12 14.01 -3.85 0.87
CA PRO A 12 13.07 -3.61 1.97
C PRO A 12 11.86 -2.75 1.56
N ARG A 13 12.09 -1.78 0.67
CA ARG A 13 11.05 -0.91 0.13
C ARG A 13 10.05 -1.65 -0.77
N GLN A 14 10.50 -2.65 -1.52
CA GLN A 14 9.61 -3.47 -2.36
C GLN A 14 8.70 -4.30 -1.46
N LEU A 15 9.27 -5.04 -0.51
CA LEU A 15 8.47 -5.86 0.41
C LEU A 15 7.44 -5.02 1.20
N TRP A 16 7.85 -3.83 1.66
CA TRP A 16 6.92 -2.92 2.32
C TRP A 16 5.79 -2.46 1.39
N THR A 17 6.12 -2.10 0.14
CA THR A 17 5.12 -1.67 -0.85
C THR A 17 4.14 -2.79 -1.17
N ASP A 18 4.65 -4.02 -1.36
CA ASP A 18 3.85 -5.20 -1.63
C ASP A 18 2.88 -5.46 -0.48
N ARG A 19 3.37 -5.36 0.77
CA ARG A 19 2.52 -5.55 1.95
C ARG A 19 1.44 -4.48 2.10
N VAL A 20 1.75 -3.22 1.80
CA VAL A 20 0.74 -2.14 1.80
C VAL A 20 -0.33 -2.40 0.74
N LEU A 21 0.06 -2.85 -0.45
CA LEU A 21 -0.87 -3.11 -1.54
C LEU A 21 -1.71 -4.37 -1.30
N ASP A 22 -1.13 -5.40 -0.68
CA ASP A 22 -1.82 -6.59 -0.21
C ASP A 22 -2.92 -6.25 0.81
N GLU A 23 -2.58 -5.49 1.86
CA GLU A 23 -3.57 -5.02 2.84
C GLU A 23 -4.67 -4.15 2.20
N ALA A 24 -4.29 -3.33 1.21
CA ALA A 24 -5.25 -2.52 0.48
C ALA A 24 -6.24 -3.37 -0.32
N ARG A 25 -5.80 -4.50 -0.90
CA ARG A 25 -6.67 -5.46 -1.60
C ARG A 25 -7.66 -6.11 -0.65
N GLU A 26 -7.19 -6.55 0.52
CA GLU A 26 -8.03 -7.23 1.51
C GLU A 26 -9.08 -6.31 2.14
N THR A 27 -8.67 -5.09 2.53
CA THR A 27 -9.54 -4.23 3.36
C THR A 27 -10.34 -3.21 2.55
N ALA A 28 -9.80 -2.74 1.43
CA ALA A 28 -10.29 -1.58 0.70
C ALA A 28 -10.54 -0.32 1.57
N ASP A 29 -9.92 -0.24 2.75
CA ASP A 29 -10.13 0.83 3.72
C ASP A 29 -8.84 1.64 3.91
N PRO A 30 -8.79 2.92 3.48
CA PRO A 30 -7.60 3.74 3.64
C PRO A 30 -7.30 4.04 5.12
N ILE A 31 -8.28 4.00 6.02
CA ILE A 31 -8.05 4.22 7.45
C ILE A 31 -7.28 3.04 8.06
N CYS A 32 -7.54 1.80 7.62
CA CYS A 32 -6.75 0.63 8.01
C CYS A 32 -5.26 0.86 7.67
N LEU A 33 -4.96 1.29 6.44
CA LEU A 33 -3.58 1.50 6.00
C LEU A 33 -2.86 2.61 6.78
N VAL A 34 -3.56 3.71 7.12
CA VAL A 34 -3.01 4.79 7.95
C VAL A 34 -2.62 4.25 9.32
N ARG A 35 -3.49 3.44 9.94
CA ARG A 35 -3.25 2.87 11.27
C ARG A 35 -2.13 1.83 11.26
N LEU A 36 -2.08 0.97 10.24
CA LEU A 36 -1.13 -0.14 10.19
C LEU A 36 0.27 0.29 9.75
N PHE A 37 0.37 1.22 8.79
CA PHE A 37 1.65 1.59 8.16
C PHE A 37 2.11 3.02 8.48
N GLY A 38 1.31 3.81 9.19
CA GLY A 38 1.65 5.20 9.52
C GLY A 38 1.78 6.11 8.30
N ILE A 39 1.17 5.73 7.18
CA ILE A 39 1.23 6.50 5.93
C ILE A 39 0.22 7.65 5.93
N HIS A 40 0.55 8.72 5.20
CA HIS A 40 -0.35 9.85 5.05
C HIS A 40 -1.69 9.44 4.40
N PRO A 41 -2.86 9.97 4.81
CA PRO A 41 -4.17 9.56 4.28
C PRO A 41 -4.29 9.64 2.75
N ARG A 42 -3.74 10.69 2.14
CA ARG A 42 -3.67 10.83 0.66
C ARG A 42 -2.93 9.67 -0.01
N VAL A 43 -1.91 9.10 0.65
CA VAL A 43 -1.16 7.95 0.14
C VAL A 43 -1.97 6.67 0.32
N ALA A 44 -2.62 6.48 1.47
CA ALA A 44 -3.51 5.35 1.71
C ALA A 44 -4.64 5.27 0.66
N VAL A 45 -5.29 6.39 0.35
CA VAL A 45 -6.32 6.45 -0.70
C VAL A 45 -5.77 6.04 -2.07
N LYS A 46 -4.54 6.44 -2.42
CA LYS A 46 -3.91 6.00 -3.68
C LYS A 46 -3.69 4.49 -3.72
N TYR A 47 -3.27 3.89 -2.62
CA TYR A 47 -3.11 2.42 -2.54
C TYR A 47 -4.45 1.71 -2.68
N VAL A 48 -5.50 2.18 -2.00
CA VAL A 48 -6.86 1.63 -2.15
C VAL A 48 -7.35 1.75 -3.60
N HIS A 49 -7.19 2.91 -4.25
CA HIS A 49 -7.57 3.06 -5.66
C HIS A 49 -6.72 2.20 -6.61
N THR A 50 -5.47 1.91 -6.26
CA THR A 50 -4.61 1.03 -7.06
C THR A 50 -5.03 -0.43 -6.92
N ALA A 51 -5.46 -0.84 -5.73
CA ALA A 51 -5.97 -2.18 -5.47
C ALA A 51 -7.41 -2.39 -5.98
N HIS A 52 -8.23 -1.33 -5.95
CA HIS A 52 -9.65 -1.32 -6.31
C HIS A 52 -9.94 -0.15 -7.27
N PRO A 53 -9.63 -0.30 -8.58
CA PRO A 53 -9.79 0.78 -9.55
C PRO A 53 -11.25 1.19 -9.76
N ASP A 54 -12.21 0.30 -9.49
CA ASP A 54 -13.66 0.55 -9.47
C ASP A 54 -14.08 1.52 -8.35
N LYS A 55 -13.29 1.63 -7.29
CA LYS A 55 -13.52 2.54 -6.15
C LYS A 55 -12.84 3.89 -6.33
N ALA A 56 -12.09 4.08 -7.42
CA ALA A 56 -11.45 5.35 -7.70
C ALA A 56 -12.53 6.42 -7.98
N LEU A 57 -12.52 7.49 -7.18
CA LEU A 57 -13.38 8.64 -7.45
C LEU A 57 -13.14 9.16 -8.89
N PRO A 58 -14.19 9.53 -9.63
CA PRO A 58 -14.04 10.13 -10.95
C PRO A 58 -13.08 11.32 -10.85
N ARG A 59 -12.05 11.35 -11.69
CA ARG A 59 -11.21 12.54 -11.82
C ARG A 59 -12.07 13.65 -12.41
N ILE A 60 -12.59 14.53 -11.56
CA ILE A 60 -13.16 15.80 -12.00
C ILE A 60 -12.01 16.56 -12.66
N ARG A 61 -12.12 16.74 -13.98
CA ARG A 61 -11.20 17.55 -14.78
C ARG A 61 -11.67 18.99 -14.80
#